data_AF-A0A9P2XFC7-F1
#
_entry.id   AF-A0A9P2XFC7-F1
#
_cell.length_a   1.000
_cell.length_b   1.000
_cell.length_c   1.000
_cell.angle_alpha   90.00
_cell.angle_beta   90.00
_cell.angle_gamma   90.00
#
_symmetry.space_group_name_H-M   'P 1'
#
loop_
_entity.id
_entity.type
_entity.pdbx_description
1 polymer ?
#
loop_
_entity_poly.entity_id
_entity_poly.type
_entity_poly.pdbx_seq_one_letter_code
_entity_poly.pdbx_strand_id
1 'polypeptide(L)' 'QVGKLERLEGFASHFGADFYGLPRNTSTITLVKEDNLVPESFDYLDNQKIIPLHAGKTLQWRKV' A
#
# COMPACT_ATOMS: atom_id res chain seq x y z
N GLN A 1 -8.92 4.83 -13.48
CA GLN A 1 -9.27 3.70 -12.59
C GLN A 1 -10.10 2.70 -13.38
N VAL A 2 -9.96 1.40 -13.11
CA VAL A 2 -10.74 0.32 -13.79
C VAL A 2 -12.03 -0.02 -13.03
N GLY A 3 -12.31 0.66 -11.91
CA GLY A 3 -13.58 0.52 -11.18
C GLY A 3 -13.79 -0.87 -10.56
N LYS A 4 -12.74 -1.45 -9.98
CA LYS A 4 -12.73 -2.80 -9.38
C LYS A 4 -12.23 -2.81 -7.93
N LEU A 5 -12.53 -1.76 -7.16
CA LEU A 5 -12.03 -1.62 -5.80
C LEU A 5 -12.58 -2.72 -4.87
N GLU A 6 -13.78 -3.24 -5.16
CA GLU A 6 -14.41 -4.36 -4.46
C GLU A 6 -13.60 -5.66 -4.54
N ARG A 7 -12.67 -5.77 -5.50
CA ARG A 7 -11.79 -6.94 -5.67
C ARG A 7 -10.44 -6.79 -4.98
N LEU A 8 -10.16 -5.62 -4.38
CA LEU A 8 -8.85 -5.33 -3.80
C LEU A 8 -8.52 -6.24 -2.62
N GLU A 9 -9.47 -6.51 -1.74
CA GLU A 9 -9.25 -7.36 -0.57
C GLU A 9 -8.83 -8.78 -0.99
N GLY A 10 -9.60 -9.41 -1.89
CA GLY A 10 -9.24 -10.73 -2.42
C GLY A 10 -7.80 -10.77 -2.96
N PHE A 11 -7.44 -9.77 -3.78
CA PHE A 11 -6.11 -9.66 -4.37
C PHE A 11 -5.00 -9.42 -3.33
N ALA A 12 -5.20 -8.52 -2.37
CA ALA A 12 -4.16 -8.05 -1.47
C ALA A 12 -4.02 -8.88 -0.17
N SER A 13 -5.05 -9.62 0.25
CA SER A 13 -5.05 -10.33 1.54
C SER A 13 -5.45 -11.81 1.49
N HIS A 14 -6.30 -12.25 0.55
CA HIS A 14 -6.83 -13.62 0.57
C HIS A 14 -6.09 -14.58 -0.37
N PHE A 15 -6.00 -14.25 -1.66
CA PHE A 15 -5.59 -15.24 -2.67
C PHE A 15 -4.17 -15.76 -2.49
N GLY A 16 -3.25 -14.92 -1.98
CA GLY A 16 -1.90 -15.36 -1.62
C GLY A 16 -1.92 -16.39 -0.48
N ALA A 17 -2.58 -16.07 0.63
CA ALA A 17 -2.66 -16.97 1.78
C ALA A 17 -3.30 -18.31 1.40
N ASP A 18 -4.40 -18.28 0.65
CA ASP A 18 -5.09 -19.48 0.16
C ASP A 18 -4.17 -20.34 -0.73
N PHE A 19 -3.45 -19.71 -1.66
CA PHE A 19 -2.54 -20.41 -2.56
C PHE A 19 -1.38 -21.09 -1.83
N TYR A 20 -0.84 -20.42 -0.81
CA TYR A 20 0.28 -20.94 -0.01
C TYR A 20 -0.16 -21.83 1.17
N GLY A 21 -1.47 -22.04 1.37
CA GLY A 21 -1.98 -22.80 2.52
C GLY A 21 -1.71 -22.15 3.87
N LEU A 22 -1.60 -20.82 3.91
CA LEU A 22 -1.38 -20.04 5.14
C LEU A 22 -2.72 -19.50 5.69
N PRO A 23 -2.82 -19.25 7.00
CA PRO A 23 -4.00 -18.61 7.58
C PRO A 23 -4.23 -17.21 7.00
N ARG A 24 -5.51 -16.84 6.82
CA ARG A 24 -5.88 -15.47 6.48
C ARG A 24 -5.69 -14.54 7.68
N ASN A 25 -5.27 -13.31 7.41
CA ASN A 25 -5.20 -12.27 8.43
C ASN A 25 -6.59 -12.01 9.03
N THR A 26 -6.66 -11.85 10.35
CA THR A 26 -7.90 -11.51 11.07
C THR A 26 -8.00 -10.03 11.44
N SER A 27 -6.92 -9.28 11.23
CA SER A 27 -6.88 -7.83 11.44
C SER A 27 -7.40 -7.09 10.20
N THR A 28 -7.81 -5.84 10.42
CA THR A 28 -8.30 -4.95 9.36
C THR A 28 -7.41 -3.72 9.28
N ILE A 29 -7.23 -3.20 8.07
CA ILE A 29 -6.67 -1.88 7.80
C ILE A 29 -7.72 -1.03 7.08
N THR A 30 -7.68 0.28 7.26
CA THR A 30 -8.59 1.20 6.57
C THR A 30 -7.82 2.03 5.55
N LEU A 31 -8.34 2.09 4.32
CA LEU A 31 -7.88 3.04 3.30
C LEU A 31 -8.92 4.14 3.15
N VAL A 32 -8.48 5.38 3.25
CA VAL A 32 -9.31 6.57 3.00
C VAL A 32 -8.91 7.21 1.69
N LYS A 33 -9.92 7.70 0.95
CA LYS A 33 -9.71 8.39 -0.34
C LYS A 33 -9.36 9.84 -0.08
N GLU A 34 -8.11 10.08 0.25
CA GLU A 34 -7.55 11.39 0.56
C GLU A 34 -6.21 11.55 -0.17
N ASP A 35 -5.89 12.80 -0.53
CA ASP A 35 -4.62 13.15 -1.12
C ASP A 35 -3.47 12.84 -0.14
N ASN A 36 -2.50 12.08 -0.62
CA ASN A 36 -1.36 11.62 0.13
C ASN A 36 -0.08 11.89 -0.67
N LEU A 37 0.66 12.92 -0.27
CA LEU A 37 1.92 13.28 -0.91
C LEU A 37 3.00 12.26 -0.53
N VAL A 38 3.60 11.61 -1.53
CA VAL A 38 4.74 10.72 -1.32
C VAL A 38 5.99 11.57 -1.07
N PRO A 39 6.73 11.35 0.04
CA PRO A 39 7.96 12.08 0.31
C PRO A 39 8.98 11.95 -0.82
N GLU A 40 9.77 13.00 -1.05
CA GLU A 40 10.85 13.00 -2.07
C GLU A 40 11.96 11.99 -1.74
N SER A 41 12.23 11.80 -0.45
CA SER A 41 13.22 10.86 0.04
C SER A 41 12.93 10.45 1.47
N PHE A 42 13.42 9.27 1.86
CA PHE A 42 13.59 8.88 3.25
C PHE A 42 15.07 8.80 3.57
N ASP A 43 15.43 9.21 4.79
CA ASP A 43 16.80 9.04 5.28
C ASP A 43 17.09 7.55 5.44
N TYR A 44 18.31 7.17 5.06
CA TYR A 44 18.83 5.82 5.16
C TYR A 44 20.26 5.86 5.73
N LEU A 45 20.80 4.69 6.04
CA LEU A 45 22.10 4.52 6.69
C LEU A 45 23.21 5.33 6.00
N ASP A 46 24.19 5.78 6.79
CA ASP A 46 25.41 6.46 6.32
C ASP A 46 25.15 7.64 5.37
N ASN A 47 24.20 8.51 5.74
CA ASN A 47 23.78 9.68 4.96
C ASN A 47 23.24 9.36 3.56
N GLN A 48 22.84 8.10 3.31
CA GLN A 48 22.19 7.72 2.07
C GLN A 48 20.70 8.05 2.11
N LYS A 49 20.07 8.07 0.93
CA LYS A 49 18.65 8.33 0.79
C LYS A 49 17.98 7.23 -0.02
N ILE A 50 16.79 6.83 0.42
CA ILE A 50 15.89 5.99 -0.38
C ILE A 50 14.92 6.91 -1.09
N ILE A 51 14.90 6.83 -2.42
CA ILE A 51 13.92 7.51 -3.25
C ILE A 51 12.75 6.55 -3.48
N PRO A 52 11.56 6.80 -2.89
CA PRO A 52 10.42 5.90 -3.05
C PRO A 52 9.86 5.97 -4.47
N LEU A 53 9.19 4.89 -4.87
CA LEU A 53 8.36 4.93 -6.07
C LEU A 53 7.30 6.03 -5.90
N HIS A 54 7.11 6.85 -6.94
CA HIS A 54 6.22 8.01 -6.93
C HIS A 54 6.66 9.18 -6.02
N ALA A 55 7.93 9.30 -5.63
CA ALA A 55 8.49 10.48 -4.96
C ALA A 55 7.96 11.81 -5.55
N GLY A 56 7.51 12.71 -4.68
CA GLY A 56 6.97 14.02 -5.05
C GLY A 56 5.56 14.02 -5.64
N LYS A 57 4.96 12.85 -5.88
CA LYS A 57 3.61 12.73 -6.44
C LYS A 57 2.56 12.55 -5.35
N THR A 58 1.36 13.01 -5.63
CA THR A 58 0.17 12.78 -4.79
C THR A 58 -0.54 11.50 -5.23
N LEU A 59 -0.73 10.58 -4.28
CA LEU A 59 -1.63 9.44 -4.41
C LEU A 59 -3.00 9.78 -3.81
N GLN A 60 -4.08 9.18 -4.32
CA GLN A 60 -5.45 9.50 -3.89
C GLN A 60 -5.95 8.64 -2.71
N TRP A 61 -5.08 7.83 -2.12
CA TRP A 61 -5.43 6.94 -1.03
C TRP A 61 -4.34 6.95 0.02
N ARG A 62 -4.76 6.90 1.28
CA ARG A 62 -3.88 6.82 2.45
C ARG A 62 -4.36 5.71 3.39
N LYS A 63 -3.43 4.99 3.98
CA LYS A 63 -3.72 4.11 5.11
C LYS A 63 -3.93 4.93 6.37
N VAL A 64 -4.95 4.58 7.14
CA VAL A 64 -5.22 5.10 8.49
C VAL A 64 -4.88 4.04 9.53
#